data_AF-A0A3D0G587-F1
#
_entry.id   AF-A0A3D0G587-F1
#
_cell.length_a   1.000
_cell.length_b   1.000
_cell.length_c   1.000
_cell.angle_alpha   90.00
_cell.angle_beta   90.00
_cell.angle_gamma   90.00
#
_symmetry.space_group_name_H-M   'P 1'
#
loop_
_entity.id
_entity.type
_entity.pdbx_description
1 polymer ?
#
loop_
_entity_poly.entity_id
_entity_poly.type
_entity_poly.pdbx_seq_one_letter_code
_entity_poly.pdbx_strand_id
1 'polypeptide(L)'
;MSQASPRLNLPFLQPAQAQKHVTHNEALKLLDALVHLTVTSFGATTPPGNPQDGDCYALGPSATGGWAGEDGKIAYWLDSGWQFLAPQSGWLAVEIGTTEVMVHDGTDWVPASATMDLDNLAGVGVNTTADPTNRLSISAPATLLNHEGAGHQLKINKASSGDTASLLFQTNWSGRAEMGLAGNDAFSIKVSADGTSWDEVLSIGAGAGVVTTDTMVGTVAASPGPGNAVIETGSGANGSYTKFADGTLICRLDSFATANAATTTWTLPESFVSTSYCVTATVLGSTPAVATVSSKTLGSVDIESFDLTGSDAATPDVSVIAIGRWV
;
A
#
# COMPACT_ATOMS: atom_id res chain seq x y z
N MET A 1 68.84 12.32 8.72
CA MET A 1 67.49 12.68 9.21
C MET A 1 66.88 13.65 8.21
N SER A 2 65.60 13.48 7.91
CA SER A 2 64.85 14.42 7.06
C SER A 2 64.84 15.81 7.70
N GLN A 3 64.85 16.87 6.88
CA GLN A 3 64.75 18.25 7.34
C GLN A 3 63.29 18.75 7.40
N ALA A 4 62.33 17.93 6.97
CA ALA A 4 60.91 18.23 6.99
C ALA A 4 60.05 16.99 7.27
N SER A 5 58.82 17.19 7.73
CA SER A 5 57.84 16.12 7.95
C SER A 5 57.34 15.52 6.62
N PRO A 6 57.03 14.22 6.55
CA PRO A 6 56.76 13.53 5.29
C PRO A 6 55.41 13.87 4.64
N ARG A 7 54.35 14.20 5.42
CA ARG A 7 53.01 14.45 4.86
C ARG A 7 52.79 15.91 4.46
N LEU A 8 53.10 16.82 5.37
CA LEU A 8 52.79 18.25 5.28
C LEU A 8 54.02 19.09 4.92
N ASN A 9 55.20 18.47 4.79
CA ASN A 9 56.46 19.15 4.48
C ASN A 9 56.78 20.29 5.48
N LEU A 10 56.48 20.07 6.78
CA LEU A 10 56.74 21.03 7.84
C LEU A 10 58.24 21.04 8.17
N PRO A 11 58.93 22.19 8.11
CA PRO A 11 60.37 22.24 8.34
C PRO A 11 60.71 22.01 9.82
N PHE A 12 61.66 21.10 10.08
CA PHE A 12 62.15 20.83 11.43
C PHE A 12 63.22 21.84 11.87
N LEU A 13 63.19 22.20 13.15
CA LEU A 13 64.23 23.03 13.77
C LEU A 13 65.54 22.24 13.87
N GLN A 14 66.63 22.85 13.40
CA GLN A 14 67.97 22.26 13.49
C GLN A 14 68.51 22.26 14.94
N PRO A 15 69.41 21.33 15.28
CA PRO A 15 70.06 21.29 16.59
C PRO A 15 70.76 22.63 16.93
N ALA A 16 70.48 23.17 18.11
CA ALA A 16 71.05 24.42 18.65
C ALA A 16 71.11 24.39 20.19
N GLN A 17 71.59 25.48 20.82
CA GLN A 17 71.68 25.55 22.29
C GLN A 17 70.32 25.34 22.99
N ALA A 18 70.36 24.63 24.13
CA ALA A 18 69.24 24.32 25.02
C ALA A 18 68.16 23.34 24.48
N GLN A 19 68.46 22.54 23.45
CA GLN A 19 67.62 21.40 23.01
C GLN A 19 66.13 21.71 22.72
N LYS A 20 65.74 22.98 22.53
CA LYS A 20 64.36 23.40 22.19
C LYS A 20 63.78 22.74 20.91
N HIS A 21 64.65 22.26 20.03
CA HIS A 21 64.26 21.56 18.81
C HIS A 21 63.61 20.21 19.11
N VAL A 22 63.91 19.57 20.25
CA VAL A 22 63.37 18.25 20.60
C VAL A 22 61.85 18.33 20.77
N THR A 23 61.37 19.10 21.75
CA THR A 23 59.94 19.22 22.04
C THR A 23 59.15 19.88 20.91
N HIS A 24 59.74 20.84 20.19
CA HIS A 24 59.06 21.47 19.07
C HIS A 24 58.93 20.53 17.86
N ASN A 25 59.99 19.80 17.51
CA ASN A 25 59.91 18.85 16.40
C ASN A 25 58.99 17.69 16.75
N GLU A 26 58.92 17.25 18.01
CA GLU A 26 57.89 16.29 18.47
C GLU A 26 56.48 16.82 18.21
N ALA A 27 56.19 18.08 18.54
CA ALA A 27 54.89 18.69 18.23
C ALA A 27 54.61 18.73 16.71
N LEU A 28 55.61 19.04 15.88
CA LEU A 28 55.47 19.04 14.42
C LEU A 28 55.20 17.63 13.85
N LYS A 29 55.81 16.59 14.43
CA LYS A 29 55.55 15.19 14.08
C LYS A 29 54.12 14.78 14.39
N LEU A 30 53.60 15.20 15.55
CA LEU A 30 52.21 14.98 15.93
C LEU A 30 51.25 15.69 14.96
N LEU A 31 51.54 16.95 14.60
CA LEU A 31 50.74 17.70 13.63
C LEU A 31 50.76 17.07 12.24
N ASP A 32 51.92 16.57 11.78
CA ASP A 32 52.04 15.88 10.49
C ASP A 32 51.17 14.62 10.40
N ALA A 33 51.06 13.87 11.50
CA ALA A 33 50.22 12.69 11.57
C ALA A 33 48.72 13.03 11.59
N LEU A 34 48.32 14.05 12.37
CA LEU A 34 46.92 14.31 12.73
C LEU A 34 46.19 15.31 11.82
N VAL A 35 46.89 16.29 11.24
CA VAL A 35 46.24 17.27 10.34
C VAL A 35 45.88 16.60 9.02
N HIS A 36 44.61 16.69 8.63
CA HIS A 36 44.04 15.94 7.50
C HIS A 36 44.30 14.42 7.61
N LEU A 37 44.11 13.87 8.82
CA LEU A 37 44.40 12.48 9.15
C LEU A 37 43.88 11.53 8.06
N THR A 38 44.82 10.99 7.30
CA THR A 38 44.57 10.00 6.27
C THR A 38 45.30 8.73 6.65
N VAL A 39 44.57 7.62 6.72
CA VAL A 39 45.11 6.31 7.07
C VAL A 39 45.14 5.42 5.84
N THR A 40 46.14 4.55 5.74
CA THR A 40 46.25 3.56 4.68
C THR A 40 45.16 2.50 4.81
N SER A 41 44.77 2.15 6.03
CA SER A 41 43.65 1.24 6.30
C SER A 41 43.12 1.45 7.73
N PHE A 42 41.81 1.28 7.90
CA PHE A 42 41.19 1.04 9.21
C PHE A 42 41.22 -0.45 9.59
N GLY A 43 41.40 -0.74 10.88
CA GLY A 43 41.32 -2.09 11.43
C GLY A 43 42.55 -2.96 11.17
N ALA A 44 43.68 -2.39 10.72
CA ALA A 44 44.89 -3.16 10.45
C ALA A 44 45.50 -3.74 11.74
N THR A 45 45.94 -5.00 11.71
CA THR A 45 46.47 -5.71 12.90
C THR A 45 47.92 -6.20 12.73
N THR A 46 48.47 -6.14 11.52
CA THR A 46 49.84 -6.57 11.20
C THR A 46 50.60 -5.46 10.49
N PRO A 47 51.78 -5.03 10.99
CA PRO A 47 52.58 -4.01 10.32
C PRO A 47 53.03 -4.44 8.93
N PRO A 48 53.11 -3.51 7.95
CA PRO A 48 53.67 -3.80 6.64
C PRO A 48 55.15 -4.23 6.77
N GLY A 49 55.62 -5.06 5.86
CA GLY A 49 57.02 -5.53 5.87
C GLY A 49 58.04 -4.42 5.61
N ASN A 50 57.67 -3.39 4.84
CA ASN A 50 58.54 -2.27 4.46
C ASN A 50 57.80 -0.92 4.62
N PRO A 51 57.52 -0.47 5.84
CA PRO A 51 56.84 0.81 6.07
C PRO A 51 57.65 1.99 5.53
N GLN A 52 56.96 2.96 4.95
CA GLN A 52 57.54 4.22 4.46
C GLN A 52 57.22 5.37 5.41
N ASP A 53 58.12 6.36 5.48
CA ASP A 53 57.87 7.56 6.29
C ASP A 53 56.58 8.23 5.83
N GLY A 54 55.67 8.49 6.78
CA GLY A 54 54.34 9.03 6.49
C GLY A 54 53.23 7.99 6.37
N ASP A 55 53.54 6.69 6.38
CA ASP A 55 52.52 5.63 6.48
C ASP A 55 51.76 5.77 7.80
N CYS A 56 50.44 5.61 7.75
CA CYS A 56 49.59 5.71 8.93
C CYS A 56 48.47 4.70 8.89
N TYR A 57 48.20 4.04 10.00
CA TYR A 57 47.17 3.01 10.10
C TYR A 57 46.32 3.26 11.33
N ALA A 58 45.01 3.08 11.23
CA ALA A 58 44.15 3.00 12.42
C ALA A 58 44.07 1.52 12.81
N LEU A 59 44.66 1.18 13.95
CA LEU A 59 44.85 -0.21 14.34
C LEU A 59 43.55 -0.86 14.81
N GLY A 60 43.32 -2.09 14.36
CA GLY A 60 42.25 -2.94 14.88
C GLY A 60 42.64 -3.65 16.18
N PRO A 61 41.73 -4.46 16.75
CA PRO A 61 42.03 -5.27 17.92
C PRO A 61 42.99 -6.42 17.57
N SER A 62 43.80 -6.83 18.55
CA SER A 62 44.81 -7.88 18.43
C SER A 62 45.97 -7.55 17.48
N ALA A 63 46.48 -6.33 17.57
CA ALA A 63 47.66 -5.88 16.85
C ALA A 63 48.90 -6.72 17.22
N THR A 64 49.78 -6.94 16.24
CA THR A 64 50.91 -7.87 16.33
C THR A 64 52.24 -7.24 15.91
N GLY A 65 53.35 -7.93 16.18
CA GLY A 65 54.68 -7.47 15.78
C GLY A 65 55.02 -6.12 16.38
N GLY A 66 55.44 -5.17 15.54
CA GLY A 66 55.74 -3.79 15.96
C GLY A 66 54.55 -3.00 16.50
N TRP A 67 53.32 -3.52 16.37
CA TRP A 67 52.09 -2.89 16.86
C TRP A 67 51.50 -3.58 18.11
N ALA A 68 52.18 -4.60 18.64
CA ALA A 68 51.66 -5.37 19.78
C ALA A 68 51.43 -4.49 21.02
N GLY A 69 50.22 -4.54 21.58
CA GLY A 69 49.81 -3.75 22.76
C GLY A 69 49.30 -2.33 22.45
N GLU A 70 49.25 -1.97 21.17
CA GLU A 70 48.85 -0.63 20.70
C GLU A 70 47.48 -0.66 20.00
N ASP A 71 46.62 -1.62 20.37
CA ASP A 71 45.27 -1.80 19.84
C ASP A 71 44.44 -0.50 19.87
N GLY A 72 43.70 -0.23 18.80
CA GLY A 72 42.82 0.95 18.68
C GLY A 72 43.55 2.29 18.50
N LYS A 73 44.89 2.31 18.53
CA LYS A 73 45.66 3.54 18.30
C LYS A 73 45.90 3.78 16.81
N ILE A 74 46.31 5.01 16.50
CA ILE A 74 46.84 5.36 15.19
C ILE A 74 48.35 5.07 15.22
N ALA A 75 48.81 4.19 14.34
CA ALA A 75 50.22 3.91 14.14
C ALA A 75 50.75 4.74 12.97
N TYR A 76 51.74 5.60 13.22
CA TYR A 76 52.37 6.47 12.22
C TYR A 76 53.86 6.17 12.12
N TRP A 77 54.35 5.87 10.93
CA TRP A 77 55.76 5.53 10.71
C TRP A 77 56.59 6.76 10.41
N LEU A 78 57.65 6.97 11.19
CA LEU A 78 58.60 8.06 10.99
C LEU A 78 59.97 7.73 11.59
N ASP A 79 61.05 8.14 10.92
CA ASP A 79 62.43 8.00 11.41
C ASP A 79 62.78 6.55 11.79
N SER A 80 62.28 5.58 11.00
CA SER A 80 62.46 4.13 11.23
C SER A 80 61.79 3.58 12.49
N GLY A 81 60.75 4.24 13.01
CA GLY A 81 59.98 3.75 14.15
C GLY A 81 58.49 4.07 14.08
N TRP A 82 57.69 3.27 14.78
CA TRP A 82 56.26 3.53 14.97
C TRP A 82 56.03 4.54 16.08
N GLN A 83 55.23 5.56 15.78
CA GLN A 83 54.64 6.48 16.74
C GLN A 83 53.17 6.08 16.93
N PHE A 84 52.72 6.01 18.17
CA PHE A 84 51.34 5.61 18.49
C PHE A 84 50.56 6.75 19.12
N LEU A 85 49.38 7.02 18.58
CA LEU A 85 48.51 8.11 19.00
C LEU A 85 47.16 7.54 19.39
N ALA A 86 46.71 7.82 20.61
CA ALA A 86 45.37 7.45 21.05
C ALA A 86 44.33 8.40 20.42
N PRO A 87 43.44 7.93 19.54
CA PRO A 87 42.38 8.76 18.99
C PRO A 87 41.42 9.24 20.08
N GLN A 88 40.92 10.47 19.94
CA GLN A 88 39.89 11.00 20.83
C GLN A 88 38.53 11.00 20.15
N SER A 89 37.47 10.97 20.95
CA SER A 89 36.09 11.11 20.45
C SER A 89 35.96 12.37 19.57
N GLY A 90 35.35 12.22 18.40
CA GLY A 90 35.13 13.28 17.42
C GLY A 90 36.29 13.50 16.44
N TRP A 91 37.40 12.78 16.55
CA TRP A 91 38.44 12.81 15.52
C TRP A 91 37.90 12.29 14.20
N LEU A 92 38.35 12.89 13.11
CA LEU A 92 37.96 12.53 11.75
C LEU A 92 39.16 11.94 11.01
N ALA A 93 38.92 10.91 10.21
CA ALA A 93 39.92 10.30 9.35
C ALA A 93 39.28 9.78 8.06
N VAL A 94 40.10 9.66 7.01
CA VAL A 94 39.69 9.04 5.73
C VAL A 94 40.71 7.97 5.36
N GLU A 95 40.25 6.88 4.76
CA GLU A 95 41.14 5.85 4.21
C GLU A 95 41.63 6.27 2.81
N ILE A 96 42.93 6.09 2.52
CA ILE A 96 43.51 6.44 1.21
C ILE A 96 42.71 5.78 0.08
N GLY A 97 42.29 6.59 -0.89
CA GLY A 97 41.53 6.12 -2.06
C GLY A 97 40.01 6.04 -1.84
N THR A 98 39.52 6.32 -0.64
CA THR A 98 38.09 6.42 -0.32
C THR A 98 37.65 7.87 -0.14
N THR A 99 36.34 8.11 -0.07
CA THR A 99 35.75 9.42 0.26
C THR A 99 34.91 9.40 1.52
N GLU A 100 34.80 8.24 2.17
CA GLU A 100 34.02 8.09 3.39
C GLU A 100 34.80 8.64 4.57
N VAL A 101 34.20 9.59 5.29
CA VAL A 101 34.78 10.14 6.50
C VAL A 101 34.39 9.24 7.66
N MET A 102 35.38 8.74 8.38
CA MET A 102 35.20 8.02 9.63
C MET A 102 35.33 9.00 10.79
N VAL A 103 34.48 8.84 11.80
CA VAL A 103 34.56 9.54 13.07
C VAL A 103 34.89 8.55 14.17
N HIS A 104 35.81 8.90 15.06
CA HIS A 104 36.05 8.10 16.26
C HIS A 104 34.97 8.41 17.29
N ASP A 105 34.14 7.44 17.68
CA ASP A 105 33.02 7.64 18.62
C ASP A 105 33.43 7.62 20.11
N GLY A 106 34.73 7.46 20.37
CA GLY A 106 35.29 7.28 21.70
C GLY A 106 35.68 5.83 22.00
N THR A 107 35.19 4.88 21.18
CA THR A 107 35.52 3.46 21.26
C THR A 107 36.11 2.92 19.95
N ASP A 108 35.50 3.22 18.81
CA ASP A 108 35.88 2.74 17.49
C ASP A 108 35.73 3.82 16.41
N TRP A 109 36.30 3.56 15.24
CA TRP A 109 36.05 4.35 14.03
C TRP A 109 34.78 3.88 13.35
N VAL A 110 33.80 4.78 13.21
CA VAL A 110 32.51 4.50 12.55
C VAL A 110 32.29 5.48 11.39
N PRO A 111 31.53 5.11 10.35
CA PRO A 111 31.18 6.05 9.29
C PRO A 111 30.45 7.27 9.86
N ALA A 112 30.86 8.48 9.46
CA ALA A 112 30.20 9.71 9.91
C ALA A 112 28.73 9.81 9.45
N SER A 113 28.32 9.03 8.44
CA SER A 113 26.93 8.88 8.02
C SER A 113 26.10 8.05 9.00
N ALA A 114 26.71 7.05 9.65
CA ALA A 114 26.06 6.19 10.64
C ALA A 114 25.81 6.90 11.98
N THR A 115 26.43 8.05 12.22
CA THR A 115 26.20 8.87 13.42
C THR A 115 25.08 9.89 13.26
N MET A 116 24.44 9.96 12.09
CA MET A 116 23.28 10.82 11.88
C MET A 116 22.04 10.23 12.55
N ASP A 117 21.50 10.92 13.56
CA ASP A 117 20.19 10.60 14.11
C ASP A 117 19.10 11.07 13.13
N LEU A 118 18.34 10.10 12.60
CA LEU A 118 17.23 10.35 11.68
C LEU A 118 15.88 10.40 12.41
N ASP A 119 15.87 10.20 13.72
CA ASP A 119 14.68 10.38 14.53
C ASP A 119 14.40 11.87 14.75
N ASN A 120 13.12 12.24 14.74
CA ASN A 120 12.65 13.60 15.00
C ASN A 120 13.22 14.69 14.07
N LEU A 121 13.58 14.33 12.84
CA LEU A 121 13.95 15.31 11.82
C LEU A 121 12.84 16.36 11.64
N ALA A 122 13.24 17.63 11.52
CA ALA A 122 12.30 18.73 11.28
C ALA A 122 11.55 18.56 9.94
N GLY A 123 12.21 17.98 8.93
CA GLY A 123 11.62 17.56 7.68
C GLY A 123 12.64 16.96 6.71
N VAL A 124 12.15 16.25 5.69
CA VAL A 124 12.94 15.62 4.63
C VAL A 124 12.38 16.07 3.28
N GLY A 125 13.21 16.76 2.50
CA GLY A 125 12.88 17.25 1.17
C GLY A 125 13.67 16.50 0.08
N VAL A 126 12.97 15.93 -0.90
CA VAL A 126 13.59 15.32 -2.08
C VAL A 126 13.28 16.18 -3.30
N ASN A 127 14.29 16.88 -3.83
CA ASN A 127 14.18 17.83 -4.94
C ASN A 127 13.17 18.98 -4.68
N THR A 128 12.87 19.23 -3.41
CA THR A 128 12.03 20.33 -2.91
C THR A 128 12.36 20.59 -1.44
N THR A 129 11.82 21.67 -0.86
CA THR A 129 11.98 21.99 0.56
C THR A 129 10.78 21.45 1.35
N ALA A 130 11.04 20.76 2.45
CA ALA A 130 10.01 20.38 3.41
C ALA A 130 9.59 21.58 4.27
N ASP A 131 8.35 21.59 4.75
CA ASP A 131 7.81 22.66 5.58
C ASP A 131 7.16 22.09 6.87
N PRO A 132 6.78 22.92 7.87
CA PRO A 132 6.21 22.40 9.12
C PRO A 132 4.92 21.59 8.98
N THR A 133 4.18 21.76 7.88
CA THR A 133 2.98 21.00 7.50
C THR A 133 3.38 19.76 6.70
N ASN A 134 4.14 19.92 5.61
CA ASN A 134 4.63 18.84 4.76
C ASN A 134 6.05 18.45 5.15
N ARG A 135 6.19 17.71 6.25
CA ARG A 135 7.49 17.31 6.78
C ARG A 135 8.21 16.27 5.93
N LEU A 136 7.49 15.55 5.07
CA LEU A 136 8.07 14.77 3.97
C LEU A 136 7.56 15.38 2.66
N SER A 137 8.45 16.03 1.91
CA SER A 137 8.11 16.69 0.64
C SER A 137 8.94 16.10 -0.49
N ILE A 138 8.28 15.66 -1.56
CA ILE A 138 8.93 15.00 -2.69
C ILE A 138 8.47 15.68 -3.98
N SER A 139 9.42 16.20 -4.76
CA SER A 139 9.20 16.72 -6.11
C SER A 139 9.89 15.82 -7.13
N ALA A 140 9.19 14.76 -7.54
CA ALA A 140 9.73 13.75 -8.43
C ALA A 140 8.64 13.18 -9.35
N PRO A 141 9.01 12.55 -10.49
CA PRO A 141 8.05 11.85 -11.34
C PRO A 141 7.30 10.69 -10.65
N ALA A 142 7.89 10.08 -9.61
CA ALA A 142 7.29 8.97 -8.87
C ALA A 142 7.81 8.88 -7.43
N THR A 143 7.01 8.28 -6.55
CA THR A 143 7.43 7.80 -5.21
C THR A 143 7.18 6.30 -5.15
N LEU A 144 8.23 5.50 -4.93
CA LEU A 144 8.12 4.05 -4.78
C LEU A 144 8.18 3.68 -3.29
N LEU A 145 7.11 3.08 -2.79
CA LEU A 145 7.06 2.45 -1.47
C LEU A 145 6.93 0.94 -1.68
N ASN A 146 7.99 0.19 -1.34
CA ASN A 146 8.07 -1.23 -1.65
C ASN A 146 8.07 -2.11 -0.39
N HIS A 147 7.65 -3.36 -0.54
CA HIS A 147 7.69 -4.35 0.53
C HIS A 147 9.08 -4.99 0.66
N GLU A 148 9.33 -5.62 1.82
CA GLU A 148 10.49 -6.47 2.06
C GLU A 148 10.10 -7.97 2.17
N GLY A 149 8.87 -8.31 1.76
CA GLY A 149 8.40 -9.69 1.74
C GLY A 149 6.88 -9.79 1.75
N ALA A 150 6.32 -10.23 2.86
CA ALA A 150 4.89 -10.56 2.97
C ALA A 150 3.91 -9.38 2.86
N GLY A 151 4.37 -8.13 2.91
CA GLY A 151 3.49 -6.97 2.72
C GLY A 151 4.12 -5.60 2.97
N HIS A 152 3.33 -4.56 2.73
CA HIS A 152 3.64 -3.16 3.00
C HIS A 152 2.33 -2.44 3.39
N GLN A 153 2.36 -1.54 4.37
CA GLN A 153 1.17 -0.83 4.85
C GLN A 153 1.46 0.65 5.07
N LEU A 154 0.58 1.50 4.56
CA LEU A 154 0.52 2.91 4.94
C LEU A 154 -0.52 3.06 6.06
N LYS A 155 -0.09 3.59 7.21
CA LYS A 155 -0.96 3.87 8.36
C LYS A 155 -1.23 5.37 8.42
N ILE A 156 -2.45 5.77 8.06
CA ILE A 156 -2.91 7.17 8.13
C ILE A 156 -3.89 7.25 9.29
N ASN A 157 -3.47 7.90 10.38
CA ASN A 157 -4.22 7.96 11.62
C ASN A 157 -4.73 9.38 11.88
N LYS A 158 -5.98 9.49 12.35
CA LYS A 158 -6.58 10.74 12.81
C LYS A 158 -6.82 10.70 14.32
N ALA A 159 -6.79 11.86 14.98
CA ALA A 159 -6.85 11.94 16.44
C ALA A 159 -8.27 11.73 16.99
N SER A 160 -9.29 12.11 16.24
CA SER A 160 -10.69 12.01 16.63
C SER A 160 -11.60 11.61 15.46
N SER A 161 -12.86 11.29 15.76
CA SER A 161 -13.84 10.90 14.74
C SER A 161 -14.09 12.02 13.72
N GLY A 162 -14.09 13.29 14.14
CA GLY A 162 -14.34 14.45 13.28
C GLY A 162 -13.16 14.93 12.45
N ASP A 163 -11.96 14.37 12.64
CA ASP A 163 -10.76 14.75 11.89
C ASP A 163 -10.69 14.07 10.50
N THR A 164 -9.65 14.38 9.75
CA THR A 164 -9.39 13.81 8.42
C THR A 164 -8.11 12.96 8.40
N ALA A 165 -8.22 11.75 7.85
CA ALA A 165 -7.11 10.87 7.48
C ALA A 165 -7.34 10.38 6.05
N SER A 166 -6.65 10.96 5.08
CA SER A 166 -6.97 10.79 3.66
C SER A 166 -5.76 10.88 2.73
N LEU A 167 -6.00 10.53 1.47
CA LEU A 167 -5.14 10.80 0.34
C LEU A 167 -5.83 11.84 -0.56
N LEU A 168 -5.21 13.01 -0.71
CA LEU A 168 -5.71 14.14 -1.50
C LEU A 168 -4.99 14.22 -2.85
N PHE A 169 -5.75 14.19 -3.93
CA PHE A 169 -5.27 14.35 -5.31
C PHE A 169 -5.51 15.79 -5.76
N GLN A 170 -4.47 16.43 -6.31
CA GLN A 170 -4.50 17.86 -6.62
C GLN A 170 -4.05 18.17 -8.06
N THR A 171 -4.51 19.30 -8.59
CA THR A 171 -3.95 19.96 -9.77
C THR A 171 -3.61 21.39 -9.41
N ASN A 172 -2.34 21.79 -9.57
CA ASN A 172 -1.87 23.13 -9.25
C ASN A 172 -2.32 23.61 -7.85
N TRP A 173 -2.06 22.79 -6.82
CA TRP A 173 -2.41 23.07 -5.42
C TRP A 173 -3.90 23.15 -5.09
N SER A 174 -4.78 22.77 -6.02
CA SER A 174 -6.22 22.71 -5.81
C SER A 174 -6.70 21.25 -5.76
N GLY A 175 -7.44 20.88 -4.71
CA GLY A 175 -8.00 19.55 -4.52
C GLY A 175 -8.98 19.16 -5.63
N ARG A 176 -8.93 17.91 -6.08
CA ARG A 176 -9.82 17.37 -7.13
C ARG A 176 -10.51 16.08 -6.74
N ALA A 177 -9.81 15.22 -5.99
CA ALA A 177 -10.38 14.02 -5.42
C ALA A 177 -9.72 13.74 -4.07
N GLU A 178 -10.46 13.13 -3.16
CA GLU A 178 -9.97 12.74 -1.85
C GLU A 178 -10.58 11.38 -1.47
N MET A 179 -9.76 10.49 -0.90
CA MET A 179 -10.23 9.20 -0.37
C MET A 179 -9.68 8.94 1.02
N GLY A 180 -10.53 8.47 1.92
CA GLY A 180 -10.17 8.16 3.31
C GLY A 180 -11.30 8.42 4.31
N LEU A 181 -10.91 8.64 5.56
CA LEU A 181 -11.81 8.98 6.65
C LEU A 181 -11.87 10.50 6.77
N ALA A 182 -12.89 11.13 6.18
CA ALA A 182 -12.93 12.58 6.01
C ALA A 182 -14.11 13.20 6.78
N GLY A 183 -13.87 13.54 8.05
CA GLY A 183 -14.85 14.17 8.95
C GLY A 183 -15.75 13.21 9.72
N ASN A 184 -15.53 11.89 9.58
CA ASN A 184 -16.19 10.82 10.33
C ASN A 184 -15.35 9.51 10.22
N ASP A 185 -15.91 8.38 10.67
CA ASP A 185 -15.25 7.06 10.64
C ASP A 185 -15.67 6.18 9.43
N ALA A 186 -16.51 6.68 8.53
CA ALA A 186 -16.83 6.00 7.28
C ALA A 186 -15.72 6.23 6.24
N PHE A 187 -15.43 5.20 5.44
CA PHE A 187 -14.56 5.36 4.28
C PHE A 187 -15.34 6.10 3.19
N SER A 188 -14.78 7.18 2.68
CA SER A 188 -15.42 8.01 1.67
C SER A 188 -14.51 8.28 0.49
N ILE A 189 -15.13 8.50 -0.68
CA ILE A 189 -14.50 9.10 -1.84
C ILE A 189 -15.28 10.37 -2.16
N LYS A 190 -14.55 11.49 -2.26
CA LYS A 190 -15.10 12.81 -2.58
C LYS A 190 -14.40 13.39 -3.80
N VAL A 191 -15.12 14.16 -4.60
CA VAL A 191 -14.59 14.87 -5.77
C VAL A 191 -14.92 16.36 -5.68
N SER A 192 -14.09 17.19 -6.31
CA SER A 192 -14.26 18.63 -6.32
C SER A 192 -13.85 19.23 -7.65
N ALA A 193 -14.66 20.15 -8.16
CA ALA A 193 -14.34 20.91 -9.36
C ALA A 193 -13.37 22.09 -9.08
N ASP A 194 -13.41 22.63 -7.87
CA ASP A 194 -12.76 23.91 -7.50
C ASP A 194 -11.76 23.80 -6.33
N GLY A 195 -11.74 22.66 -5.62
CA GLY A 195 -10.92 22.42 -4.43
C GLY A 195 -11.53 22.96 -3.13
N THR A 196 -12.75 23.48 -3.17
CA THR A 196 -13.46 24.07 -2.03
C THR A 196 -14.81 23.41 -1.78
N SER A 197 -15.56 23.10 -2.84
CA SER A 197 -16.86 22.45 -2.82
C SER A 197 -16.66 20.97 -3.11
N TRP A 198 -17.15 20.10 -2.22
CA TRP A 198 -16.88 18.66 -2.30
C TRP A 198 -18.17 17.87 -2.40
N ASP A 199 -18.25 17.02 -3.41
CA ASP A 199 -19.32 16.05 -3.62
C ASP A 199 -18.87 14.68 -3.13
N GLU A 200 -19.61 14.07 -2.20
CA GLU A 200 -19.37 12.69 -1.76
C GLU A 200 -19.96 11.71 -2.77
N VAL A 201 -19.10 10.95 -3.45
CA VAL A 201 -19.50 9.98 -4.49
C VAL A 201 -19.58 8.55 -3.94
N LEU A 202 -18.92 8.29 -2.81
CA LEU A 202 -18.99 7.02 -2.09
C LEU A 202 -18.87 7.28 -0.59
N SER A 203 -19.68 6.56 0.20
CA SER A 203 -19.64 6.56 1.65
C SER A 203 -19.96 5.16 2.16
N ILE A 204 -19.01 4.52 2.84
CA ILE A 204 -19.14 3.16 3.35
C ILE A 204 -18.81 3.18 4.84
N GLY A 205 -19.85 3.05 5.66
CA GLY A 205 -19.74 2.89 7.11
C GLY A 205 -19.69 1.42 7.54
N ALA A 206 -19.47 1.20 8.83
CA ALA A 206 -19.55 -0.13 9.42
C ALA A 206 -20.94 -0.76 9.17
N GLY A 207 -20.95 -2.00 8.69
CA GLY A 207 -22.19 -2.73 8.37
C GLY A 207 -22.79 -2.43 7.00
N ALA A 208 -22.23 -1.51 6.22
CA ALA A 208 -22.65 -1.31 4.83
C ALA A 208 -22.16 -2.45 3.93
N GLY A 209 -23.04 -2.90 3.02
CA GLY A 209 -22.72 -3.88 1.98
C GLY A 209 -22.52 -3.23 0.62
N VAL A 210 -21.52 -3.67 -0.14
CA VAL A 210 -21.29 -3.26 -1.53
C VAL A 210 -21.71 -4.40 -2.44
N VAL A 211 -22.63 -4.14 -3.37
CA VAL A 211 -23.00 -5.12 -4.40
C VAL A 211 -21.95 -5.07 -5.51
N THR A 212 -21.27 -6.19 -5.75
CA THR A 212 -20.33 -6.40 -6.86
C THR A 212 -20.99 -7.25 -7.95
N THR A 213 -20.33 -7.36 -9.12
CA THR A 213 -20.76 -8.27 -10.20
C THR A 213 -20.97 -9.70 -9.73
N ASP A 214 -20.17 -10.15 -8.76
CA ASP A 214 -20.24 -11.51 -8.21
C ASP A 214 -21.49 -11.73 -7.35
N THR A 215 -22.02 -10.64 -6.77
CA THR A 215 -23.27 -10.62 -5.99
C THR A 215 -24.47 -10.08 -6.80
N MET A 216 -24.30 -9.79 -8.08
CA MET A 216 -25.44 -9.33 -8.90
C MET A 216 -26.44 -10.45 -9.11
N VAL A 217 -25.96 -11.68 -9.37
CA VAL A 217 -26.79 -12.86 -9.59
C VAL A 217 -26.38 -14.00 -8.64
N GLY A 218 -27.33 -14.56 -7.92
CA GLY A 218 -27.12 -15.63 -6.95
C GLY A 218 -28.37 -15.90 -6.11
N THR A 219 -28.26 -16.74 -5.09
CA THR A 219 -29.42 -17.03 -4.22
C THR A 219 -29.84 -15.80 -3.43
N VAL A 220 -31.08 -15.35 -3.62
CA VAL A 220 -31.65 -14.20 -2.92
C VAL A 220 -32.36 -14.70 -1.64
N ALA A 221 -32.01 -14.13 -0.49
CA ALA A 221 -32.47 -14.58 0.83
C ALA A 221 -33.54 -13.65 1.43
N ALA A 222 -34.42 -14.20 2.28
CA ALA A 222 -35.57 -13.50 2.86
C ALA A 222 -35.18 -12.46 3.93
N SER A 223 -34.67 -11.32 3.49
CA SER A 223 -34.61 -10.07 4.24
C SER A 223 -34.58 -8.93 3.22
N PRO A 224 -35.44 -7.91 3.29
CA PRO A 224 -35.36 -6.77 2.39
C PRO A 224 -33.97 -6.14 2.43
N GLY A 225 -33.30 -6.08 1.29
CA GLY A 225 -31.92 -5.59 1.14
C GLY A 225 -31.05 -6.54 0.32
N PRO A 226 -29.90 -6.08 -0.22
CA PRO A 226 -28.96 -6.97 -0.88
C PRO A 226 -28.37 -7.89 0.19
N GLY A 227 -28.86 -9.13 0.28
CA GLY A 227 -28.19 -10.21 1.00
C GLY A 227 -26.90 -10.60 0.25
N ASN A 228 -26.72 -11.88 -0.04
CA ASN A 228 -25.59 -12.34 -0.86
C ASN A 228 -25.81 -12.15 -2.38
N ALA A 229 -27.03 -11.80 -2.80
CA ALA A 229 -27.37 -11.55 -4.20
C ALA A 229 -28.51 -10.55 -4.37
N VAL A 230 -28.57 -9.88 -5.53
CA VAL A 230 -29.69 -8.98 -5.91
C VAL A 230 -30.74 -9.68 -6.79
N ILE A 231 -30.31 -10.59 -7.66
CA ILE A 231 -31.17 -11.32 -8.61
C ILE A 231 -30.91 -12.82 -8.50
N GLU A 232 -31.95 -13.64 -8.41
CA GLU A 232 -31.88 -15.11 -8.56
C GLU A 232 -32.64 -15.49 -9.82
N THR A 233 -32.09 -16.34 -10.67
CA THR A 233 -32.81 -16.91 -11.81
C THR A 233 -32.70 -18.43 -11.83
N GLY A 234 -33.76 -19.07 -12.30
CA GLY A 234 -33.77 -20.51 -12.53
C GLY A 234 -34.70 -20.86 -13.69
N SER A 235 -34.49 -22.05 -14.25
CA SER A 235 -35.33 -22.58 -15.32
C SER A 235 -35.48 -24.10 -15.21
N GLY A 236 -36.60 -24.60 -15.71
CA GLY A 236 -36.92 -26.02 -15.76
C GLY A 236 -38.09 -26.30 -16.69
N ALA A 237 -38.61 -27.53 -16.64
CA ALA A 237 -39.73 -27.97 -17.49
C ALA A 237 -41.01 -27.13 -17.30
N ASN A 238 -41.16 -26.52 -16.13
CA ASN A 238 -42.31 -25.71 -15.74
C ASN A 238 -42.16 -24.23 -16.12
N GLY A 239 -41.06 -23.82 -16.76
CA GLY A 239 -40.76 -22.44 -17.10
C GLY A 239 -39.53 -21.89 -16.40
N SER A 240 -39.39 -20.57 -16.38
CA SER A 240 -38.31 -19.85 -15.71
C SER A 240 -38.85 -18.93 -14.62
N TYR A 241 -37.99 -18.61 -13.64
CA TYR A 241 -38.27 -17.61 -12.63
C TYR A 241 -37.13 -16.60 -12.47
N THR A 242 -37.49 -15.41 -11.97
CA THR A 242 -36.57 -14.37 -11.50
C THR A 242 -37.03 -13.86 -10.14
N LYS A 243 -36.20 -13.98 -9.10
CA LYS A 243 -36.39 -13.30 -7.81
C LYS A 243 -35.53 -12.05 -7.76
N PHE A 244 -36.07 -10.99 -7.20
CA PHE A 244 -35.35 -9.77 -6.87
C PHE A 244 -35.25 -9.61 -5.35
N ALA A 245 -34.16 -9.00 -4.87
CA ALA A 245 -33.91 -8.73 -3.45
C ALA A 245 -34.92 -7.77 -2.81
N ASP A 246 -35.68 -7.02 -3.62
CA ASP A 246 -36.84 -6.25 -3.14
C ASP A 246 -38.02 -7.15 -2.74
N GLY A 247 -37.96 -8.45 -3.06
CA GLY A 247 -38.97 -9.48 -2.82
C GLY A 247 -39.88 -9.80 -4.01
N THR A 248 -39.64 -9.22 -5.19
CA THR A 248 -40.42 -9.47 -6.40
C THR A 248 -40.07 -10.83 -7.00
N LEU A 249 -41.08 -11.62 -7.36
CA LEU A 249 -40.95 -12.89 -8.10
C LEU A 249 -41.68 -12.77 -9.44
N ILE A 250 -40.99 -13.16 -10.52
CA ILE A 250 -41.56 -13.29 -11.85
C ILE A 250 -41.40 -14.74 -12.27
N CYS A 251 -42.48 -15.42 -12.62
CA CYS A 251 -42.50 -16.74 -13.24
C CYS A 251 -42.99 -16.62 -14.68
N ARG A 252 -42.41 -17.36 -15.62
CA ARG A 252 -42.78 -17.31 -17.05
C ARG A 252 -42.68 -18.68 -17.71
N LEU A 253 -43.57 -18.95 -18.67
CA LEU A 253 -43.46 -20.07 -19.61
C LEU A 253 -43.91 -19.61 -21.00
N ASP A 254 -43.07 -19.83 -22.01
CA ASP A 254 -43.26 -19.25 -23.34
C ASP A 254 -44.28 -19.97 -24.22
N SER A 255 -44.47 -21.27 -24.01
CA SER A 255 -45.46 -22.07 -24.72
C SER A 255 -46.07 -23.05 -23.73
N PHE A 256 -47.31 -22.78 -23.36
CA PHE A 256 -48.13 -23.63 -22.53
C PHE A 256 -49.34 -24.09 -23.34
N ALA A 257 -49.46 -25.39 -23.55
CA ALA A 257 -50.54 -25.98 -24.31
C ALA A 257 -51.82 -26.05 -23.45
N THR A 258 -52.88 -25.41 -23.93
CA THR A 258 -54.22 -25.52 -23.33
C THR A 258 -54.92 -26.80 -23.80
N ALA A 259 -55.87 -27.32 -23.02
CA ALA A 259 -56.62 -28.53 -23.37
C ALA A 259 -57.98 -28.25 -23.99
N ASN A 260 -58.47 -29.22 -24.76
CA ASN A 260 -59.81 -29.17 -25.36
C ASN A 260 -60.86 -29.50 -24.29
N ALA A 261 -61.83 -28.61 -24.13
CA ALA A 261 -62.95 -28.76 -23.21
C ALA A 261 -62.53 -29.11 -21.78
N ALA A 262 -61.38 -28.59 -21.36
CA ALA A 262 -60.78 -28.86 -20.07
C ALA A 262 -59.81 -27.75 -19.66
N THR A 263 -59.77 -27.48 -18.36
CA THR A 263 -58.76 -26.62 -17.75
C THR A 263 -57.41 -27.34 -17.67
N THR A 264 -56.33 -26.59 -17.87
CA THR A 264 -54.95 -27.08 -17.75
C THR A 264 -54.20 -26.31 -16.67
N THR A 265 -53.52 -27.04 -15.79
CA THR A 265 -52.79 -26.44 -14.67
C THR A 265 -51.34 -26.16 -15.07
N TRP A 266 -50.96 -24.89 -15.06
CA TRP A 266 -49.55 -24.50 -15.09
C TRP A 266 -48.98 -24.61 -13.67
N THR A 267 -48.08 -25.57 -13.46
CA THR A 267 -47.25 -25.62 -12.25
C THR A 267 -46.19 -24.55 -12.36
N LEU A 268 -46.12 -23.63 -11.40
CA LEU A 268 -45.15 -22.54 -11.41
C LEU A 268 -43.74 -23.09 -11.13
N PRO A 269 -42.69 -22.53 -11.75
CA PRO A 269 -41.30 -22.93 -11.52
C PRO A 269 -40.80 -22.55 -10.11
N GLU A 270 -41.47 -21.62 -9.43
CA GLU A 270 -41.20 -21.19 -8.05
C GLU A 270 -42.52 -20.74 -7.39
N SER A 271 -42.64 -20.91 -6.06
CA SER A 271 -43.87 -20.54 -5.33
C SER A 271 -43.87 -19.09 -4.86
N PHE A 272 -45.06 -18.46 -4.91
CA PHE A 272 -45.31 -17.15 -4.29
C PHE A 272 -45.61 -17.29 -2.78
N VAL A 273 -45.41 -16.22 -2.01
CA VAL A 273 -45.75 -16.16 -0.58
C VAL A 273 -47.25 -15.95 -0.32
N SER A 274 -47.99 -15.47 -1.31
CA SER A 274 -49.43 -15.26 -1.25
C SER A 274 -50.10 -15.43 -2.62
N THR A 275 -51.41 -15.61 -2.66
CA THR A 275 -52.21 -15.74 -3.91
C THR A 275 -52.56 -14.39 -4.57
N SER A 276 -52.04 -13.28 -4.04
CA SER A 276 -52.27 -11.92 -4.55
C SER A 276 -51.44 -11.57 -5.80
N TYR A 277 -50.70 -12.54 -6.37
CA TYR A 277 -49.94 -12.34 -7.60
C TYR A 277 -50.86 -12.18 -8.82
N CYS A 278 -50.37 -11.45 -9.82
CA CYS A 278 -51.06 -11.23 -11.10
C CYS A 278 -50.59 -12.28 -12.12
N VAL A 279 -51.48 -12.70 -13.02
CA VAL A 279 -51.17 -13.64 -14.09
C VAL A 279 -51.74 -13.11 -15.39
N THR A 280 -50.96 -13.20 -16.46
CA THR A 280 -51.42 -12.94 -17.82
C THR A 280 -51.13 -14.16 -18.68
N ALA A 281 -52.12 -14.60 -19.46
CA ALA A 281 -52.00 -15.63 -20.48
C ALA A 281 -52.25 -14.99 -21.85
N THR A 282 -51.24 -15.03 -22.71
CA THR A 282 -51.29 -14.43 -24.05
C THR A 282 -51.43 -15.55 -25.08
N VAL A 283 -52.55 -15.57 -25.79
CA VAL A 283 -52.80 -16.52 -26.88
C VAL A 283 -51.77 -16.33 -27.99
N LEU A 284 -51.14 -17.43 -28.40
CA LEU A 284 -50.20 -17.50 -29.51
C LEU A 284 -50.88 -18.11 -30.74
N GLY A 285 -50.50 -17.64 -31.93
CA GLY A 285 -51.02 -18.12 -33.20
C GLY A 285 -51.94 -17.12 -33.91
N SER A 286 -52.47 -17.54 -35.05
CA SER A 286 -53.28 -16.70 -35.95
C SER A 286 -54.79 -16.87 -35.76
N THR A 287 -55.23 -17.89 -35.00
CA THR A 287 -56.65 -18.12 -34.71
C THR A 287 -57.02 -17.33 -33.46
N PRO A 288 -58.00 -16.43 -33.52
CA PRO A 288 -58.43 -15.68 -32.34
C PRO A 288 -59.00 -16.60 -31.26
N ALA A 289 -58.51 -16.45 -30.04
CA ALA A 289 -59.03 -17.13 -28.86
C ALA A 289 -58.90 -16.21 -27.63
N VAL A 290 -59.63 -16.56 -26.58
CA VAL A 290 -59.56 -15.92 -25.26
C VAL A 290 -58.97 -16.93 -24.29
N ALA A 291 -57.97 -16.53 -23.50
CA ALA A 291 -57.48 -17.31 -22.37
C ALA A 291 -57.99 -16.72 -21.06
N THR A 292 -58.41 -17.58 -20.15
CA THR A 292 -58.86 -17.21 -18.81
C THR A 292 -57.96 -17.85 -17.76
N VAL A 293 -57.89 -17.22 -16.60
CA VAL A 293 -57.05 -17.65 -15.48
C VAL A 293 -57.95 -17.89 -14.27
N SER A 294 -57.83 -19.05 -13.64
CA SER A 294 -58.62 -19.45 -12.48
C SER A 294 -57.75 -20.17 -11.43
N SER A 295 -58.34 -20.52 -10.28
CA SER A 295 -57.75 -21.39 -9.25
C SER A 295 -56.29 -21.09 -8.85
N LYS A 296 -55.92 -19.82 -8.67
CA LYS A 296 -54.56 -19.43 -8.25
C LYS A 296 -54.20 -20.04 -6.88
N THR A 297 -53.10 -20.79 -6.83
CA THR A 297 -52.47 -21.29 -5.60
C THR A 297 -51.08 -20.69 -5.43
N LEU A 298 -50.35 -21.03 -4.37
CA LEU A 298 -48.98 -20.54 -4.21
C LEU A 298 -48.01 -21.07 -5.29
N GLY A 299 -48.28 -22.26 -5.85
CA GLY A 299 -47.36 -22.95 -6.76
C GLY A 299 -47.99 -23.35 -8.11
N SER A 300 -49.23 -22.96 -8.38
CA SER A 300 -49.91 -23.30 -9.63
C SER A 300 -51.01 -22.32 -9.99
N VAL A 301 -51.39 -22.31 -11.26
CA VAL A 301 -52.55 -21.59 -11.77
C VAL A 301 -53.22 -22.37 -12.88
N ASP A 302 -54.54 -22.30 -12.93
CA ASP A 302 -55.34 -22.95 -13.95
C ASP A 302 -55.59 -22.00 -15.13
N ILE A 303 -55.45 -22.55 -16.33
CA ILE A 303 -55.62 -21.83 -17.59
C ILE A 303 -56.58 -22.61 -18.48
N GLU A 304 -57.54 -21.88 -19.04
CA GLU A 304 -58.56 -22.39 -19.94
C GLU A 304 -58.71 -21.44 -21.13
N SER A 305 -58.98 -21.99 -22.31
CA SER A 305 -59.11 -21.24 -23.55
C SER A 305 -60.48 -21.45 -24.19
N PHE A 306 -60.96 -20.38 -24.83
CA PHE A 306 -62.22 -20.35 -25.56
C PHE A 306 -62.00 -19.74 -26.93
N ASP A 307 -62.71 -20.23 -27.95
CA ASP A 307 -62.82 -19.49 -29.21
C ASP A 307 -63.72 -18.26 -29.06
N LEU A 308 -63.84 -17.46 -30.13
CA LEU A 308 -64.68 -16.25 -30.12
C LEU A 308 -66.19 -16.53 -30.02
N THR A 309 -66.61 -17.78 -30.14
CA THR A 309 -68.00 -18.20 -29.94
C THR A 309 -68.28 -18.69 -28.51
N GLY A 310 -67.25 -18.77 -27.67
CA GLY A 310 -67.32 -19.27 -26.31
C GLY A 310 -67.19 -20.79 -26.20
N SER A 311 -66.76 -21.48 -27.27
CA SER A 311 -66.46 -22.92 -27.24
C SER A 311 -65.10 -23.14 -26.60
N ASP A 312 -65.04 -24.05 -25.63
CA ASP A 312 -63.83 -24.51 -24.93
C ASP A 312 -63.00 -25.52 -25.74
N ALA A 313 -63.40 -25.82 -26.99
CA ALA A 313 -62.69 -26.74 -27.87
C ALA A 313 -61.40 -26.17 -28.49
N ALA A 314 -61.13 -24.87 -28.29
CA ALA A 314 -59.93 -24.22 -28.82
C ALA A 314 -58.73 -24.54 -27.93
N THR A 315 -57.65 -25.06 -28.53
CA THR A 315 -56.41 -25.44 -27.83
C THR A 315 -55.20 -24.63 -28.33
N PRO A 316 -55.20 -23.29 -28.24
CA PRO A 316 -54.01 -22.51 -28.59
C PRO A 316 -52.88 -22.74 -27.59
N ASP A 317 -51.65 -22.56 -28.04
CA ASP A 317 -50.54 -22.33 -27.11
C ASP A 317 -50.67 -20.94 -26.52
N VAL A 318 -50.36 -20.79 -25.23
CA VAL A 318 -50.33 -19.50 -24.55
C VAL A 318 -48.95 -19.22 -23.97
N SER A 319 -48.49 -17.98 -24.05
CA SER A 319 -47.35 -17.49 -23.26
C SER A 319 -47.88 -16.93 -21.95
N VAL A 320 -47.34 -17.40 -20.84
CA VAL A 320 -47.84 -17.11 -19.50
C VAL A 320 -46.78 -16.42 -18.66
N ILE A 321 -47.20 -15.42 -17.90
CA ILE A 321 -46.37 -14.70 -16.93
C ILE A 321 -47.15 -14.50 -15.64
N ALA A 322 -46.51 -14.78 -14.51
CA ALA A 322 -47.02 -14.52 -13.18
C ALA A 322 -46.06 -13.61 -12.42
N ILE A 323 -46.57 -12.54 -11.80
CA ILE A 323 -45.76 -11.54 -11.06
C ILE A 323 -46.35 -11.34 -9.67
N GLY A 324 -45.52 -11.47 -8.65
CA GLY A 324 -45.92 -11.40 -7.25
C GLY A 324 -44.74 -11.28 -6.30
N ARG A 325 -44.90 -11.82 -5.09
CA ARG A 325 -43.94 -11.72 -4.00
C ARG A 325 -43.45 -13.10 -3.57
N TRP A 326 -42.16 -13.25 -3.28
CA TRP A 326 -41.58 -14.47 -2.69
C TRP A 326 -41.23 -14.31 -1.19
N VAL A 327 -41.37 -13.08 -0.65
CA VAL A 327 -41.26 -12.71 0.78
C VAL A 327 -42.38 -11.79 1.20
#